data_AF-A0AA87IEP9-F1
#
_entry.id   AF-A0AA87IEP9-F1
#
_cell.length_a   1.000
_cell.length_b   1.000
_cell.length_c   1.000
_cell.angle_alpha   90.00
_cell.angle_beta   90.00
_cell.angle_gamma   90.00
#
_symmetry.space_group_name_H-M   'P 1'
#
loop_
_entity.id
_entity.type
_entity.pdbx_description
1 polymer ?
#
loop_
_entity_poly.entity_id
_entity_poly.type
_entity_poly.pdbx_seq_one_letter_code
_entity_poly.pdbx_strand_id
1 'polypeptide(L)'
;MCCSQGSEGRSSIGRRLAAVAAGVVATALMLGCSLAMGTVANAQEGDSPVAASQEGNGNKHFMVYYRAWRDVTMKGVNTDLPDDNWISMYDIPYGIDVVNVFSYVPSGQEAAAQPFYDKLKSDYAPYLHARGIKLVRGLDYSGVMVDGFKTWIAQQGKNVDSATESDYDAYADHVIETYMTSVGLDGLDIDMETFPDAAQVAISDQVITALAKRIGPKSDNPEGTMFLYDTNGSYTAPFKNVSDCFDYVAYQQYGSDSNRTAKAAATYEQFIDSTKFVPGLTFPEEGDMNNRWNDATEPYLDSHFYDVASYSYDHNLGGMFVYALDRDGRTYSDDDLAHIKPSNLIWTKTAIAQSQGMSLENAKQAANHFLDRMSYTKDVPAETRQTVA
;
A
#
# COMPACT_ATOMS: atom_id res chain seq x y z
N MET A 1 3.51 -13.37 40.10
CA MET A 1 3.52 -13.33 41.58
C MET A 1 2.21 -12.68 42.03
N CYS A 2 1.38 -13.42 42.78
CA CYS A 2 0.16 -13.05 43.54
C CYS A 2 -0.93 -12.17 42.87
N CYS A 3 -2.11 -12.74 42.55
CA CYS A 3 -3.38 -12.72 43.35
C CYS A 3 -4.11 -11.35 43.31
N SER A 4 -5.43 -11.17 43.22
CA SER A 4 -6.64 -12.01 43.24
C SER A 4 -7.88 -11.11 42.97
N GLN A 5 -8.86 -11.64 42.22
CA GLN A 5 -10.34 -11.53 42.23
C GLN A 5 -11.14 -10.34 42.85
N GLY A 6 -12.25 -10.03 42.17
CA GLY A 6 -13.54 -9.51 42.69
C GLY A 6 -14.36 -8.79 41.59
N SER A 7 -15.33 -9.38 40.89
CA SER A 7 -16.71 -9.80 41.26
C SER A 7 -17.78 -8.68 41.21
N GLU A 8 -18.71 -8.84 40.24
CA GLU A 8 -20.15 -8.52 40.20
C GLU A 8 -20.70 -7.08 40.03
N GLY A 9 -21.62 -6.93 39.05
CA GLY A 9 -22.57 -5.82 38.92
C GLY A 9 -23.36 -5.81 37.60
N ARG A 10 -24.64 -6.22 37.65
CA ARG A 10 -25.58 -6.43 36.53
C ARG A 10 -26.22 -5.16 35.90
N SER A 11 -26.55 -5.28 34.60
CA SER A 11 -27.83 -4.93 33.91
C SER A 11 -28.33 -3.47 33.78
N SER A 12 -28.45 -3.00 32.52
CA SER A 12 -29.72 -2.54 31.89
C SER A 12 -29.51 -2.37 30.37
N ILE A 13 -30.03 -3.25 29.50
CA ILE A 13 -31.32 -3.20 28.80
C ILE A 13 -31.85 -1.77 28.56
N GLY A 14 -31.67 -1.29 27.33
CA GLY A 14 -32.34 -0.13 26.76
C GLY A 14 -32.61 -0.33 25.27
N ARG A 15 -33.75 -0.98 24.96
CA ARG A 15 -34.34 -1.02 23.61
C ARG A 15 -34.72 0.39 23.16
N ARG A 16 -34.38 0.77 21.92
CA ARG A 16 -35.22 1.65 21.10
C ARG A 16 -35.40 1.03 19.71
N LEU A 17 -36.67 0.90 19.35
CA LEU A 17 -37.22 0.37 18.11
C LEU A 17 -37.79 1.55 17.29
N ALA A 18 -37.81 1.35 15.97
CA ALA A 18 -38.64 1.99 14.95
C ALA A 18 -38.25 3.43 14.54
N ALA A 19 -38.38 3.86 13.28
CA ALA A 19 -39.26 3.38 12.22
C ALA A 19 -38.74 3.71 10.81
N VAL A 20 -39.27 2.93 9.86
CA VAL A 20 -39.22 3.02 8.40
C VAL A 20 -39.94 4.27 7.87
N ALA A 21 -39.44 4.87 6.79
CA ALA A 21 -40.31 5.53 5.79
C ALA A 21 -39.63 5.54 4.40
N ALA A 22 -40.26 4.83 3.46
CA ALA A 22 -40.03 4.91 2.03
C ALA A 22 -40.72 6.16 1.45
N GLY A 23 -40.18 6.68 0.34
CA GLY A 23 -40.81 7.76 -0.42
C GLY A 23 -40.30 7.83 -1.86
N VAL A 24 -41.02 7.15 -2.77
CA VAL A 24 -40.94 7.34 -4.22
C VAL A 24 -41.92 8.44 -4.61
N VAL A 25 -41.49 9.45 -5.37
CA VAL A 25 -42.35 10.17 -6.34
C VAL A 25 -41.52 10.57 -7.55
N ALA A 26 -41.93 10.04 -8.71
CA ALA A 26 -41.57 10.50 -10.03
C ALA A 26 -42.52 11.61 -10.49
N THR A 27 -42.06 12.61 -11.23
CA THR A 27 -42.90 13.30 -12.24
C THR A 27 -42.03 13.93 -13.34
N ALA A 28 -42.40 13.63 -14.58
CA ALA A 28 -41.81 14.09 -15.84
C ALA A 28 -42.48 15.36 -16.39
N LEU A 29 -41.79 16.12 -17.25
CA LEU A 29 -42.29 17.01 -18.33
C LEU A 29 -41.06 17.72 -18.97
N MET A 30 -40.51 17.33 -20.13
CA MET A 30 -40.91 17.50 -21.54
C MET A 30 -41.10 18.93 -22.08
N LEU A 31 -40.34 19.22 -23.17
CA LEU A 31 -40.45 20.28 -24.21
C LEU A 31 -40.18 21.73 -23.77
N GLY A 32 -39.39 22.58 -24.45
CA GLY A 32 -38.71 22.53 -25.75
C GLY A 32 -38.33 23.97 -26.16
N CYS A 33 -37.41 24.07 -27.13
CA CYS A 33 -37.07 25.20 -28.00
C CYS A 33 -35.88 26.15 -27.67
N SER A 34 -35.06 26.26 -28.73
CA SER A 34 -34.32 27.41 -29.26
C SER A 34 -32.87 27.67 -28.81
N LEU A 35 -31.96 27.07 -29.61
CA LEU A 35 -30.76 27.64 -30.22
C LEU A 35 -30.37 29.07 -29.80
N ALA A 36 -29.29 29.16 -29.05
CA ALA A 36 -28.30 30.24 -29.17
C ALA A 36 -26.92 29.59 -29.23
N MET A 37 -26.33 29.56 -30.43
CA MET A 37 -24.93 29.19 -30.64
C MET A 37 -24.05 30.25 -29.97
N GLY A 38 -23.71 30.03 -28.70
CA GLY A 38 -22.55 30.63 -28.06
C GLY A 38 -21.43 29.59 -28.10
N THR A 39 -20.33 29.91 -28.75
CA THR A 39 -19.09 29.13 -28.73
C THR A 39 -18.60 28.99 -27.30
N VAL A 40 -19.03 27.93 -26.62
CA VAL A 40 -18.36 27.41 -25.43
C VAL A 40 -17.06 26.83 -25.93
N ALA A 41 -15.96 27.47 -25.58
CA ALA A 41 -14.64 26.91 -25.76
C ALA A 41 -14.62 25.57 -25.01
N ASN A 42 -14.66 24.48 -25.76
CA ASN A 42 -14.30 23.17 -25.26
C ASN A 42 -12.91 23.32 -24.66
N ALA A 43 -12.80 23.15 -23.34
CA ALA A 43 -11.53 22.81 -22.71
C ALA A 43 -11.14 21.46 -23.31
N GLN A 44 -10.35 21.53 -24.37
CA GLN A 44 -9.76 20.38 -25.02
C GLN A 44 -8.88 19.71 -23.97
N GLU A 45 -9.21 18.46 -23.66
CA GLU A 45 -8.30 17.49 -23.05
C GLU A 45 -6.93 17.66 -23.69
N GLY A 46 -5.98 18.17 -22.92
CA GLY A 46 -4.64 18.47 -23.36
C GLY A 46 -3.66 17.53 -22.67
N ASP A 47 -3.50 16.35 -23.27
CA ASP A 47 -2.34 15.47 -23.23
C ASP A 47 -1.60 15.31 -21.89
N SER A 48 -1.93 14.22 -21.19
CA SER A 48 -1.05 13.55 -20.23
C SER A 48 0.16 12.97 -20.97
N PRO A 49 1.40 13.45 -20.78
CA PRO A 49 2.56 12.83 -21.38
C PRO A 49 3.19 11.87 -20.37
N VAL A 50 2.60 10.67 -20.23
CA VAL A 50 3.31 9.45 -19.77
C VAL A 50 2.86 8.21 -20.56
N ALA A 51 2.05 8.37 -21.62
CA ALA A 51 1.63 7.24 -22.46
C ALA A 51 2.65 6.90 -23.59
N ALA A 52 3.88 7.42 -23.53
CA ALA A 52 4.90 7.17 -24.55
C ALA A 52 6.20 6.68 -23.92
N SER A 53 6.19 5.43 -23.43
CA SER A 53 7.20 4.40 -23.71
C SER A 53 7.00 3.19 -22.78
N GLN A 54 5.87 2.49 -22.87
CA GLN A 54 5.84 1.08 -22.49
C GLN A 54 6.46 0.26 -23.63
N GLU A 55 7.75 0.48 -23.88
CA GLU A 55 8.61 -0.49 -24.56
C GLU A 55 9.37 -1.27 -23.48
N GLY A 56 8.62 -1.86 -22.56
CA GLY A 56 9.11 -2.77 -21.53
C GLY A 56 8.34 -4.08 -21.65
N ASN A 57 9.06 -5.18 -21.78
CA ASN A 57 8.50 -6.51 -21.91
C ASN A 57 7.82 -6.91 -20.57
N GLY A 58 6.48 -6.84 -20.51
CA GLY A 58 5.66 -7.32 -19.39
C GLY A 58 5.22 -6.26 -18.36
N ASN A 59 4.08 -6.50 -17.71
CA ASN A 59 3.53 -5.73 -16.58
C ASN A 59 4.51 -5.77 -15.38
N LYS A 60 5.54 -4.92 -15.37
CA LYS A 60 6.41 -4.73 -14.19
C LYS A 60 5.72 -3.77 -13.23
N HIS A 61 5.57 -4.19 -11.98
CA HIS A 61 4.87 -3.42 -10.96
C HIS A 61 5.86 -2.69 -10.06
N PHE A 62 5.55 -1.45 -9.72
CA PHE A 62 6.25 -0.76 -8.64
C PHE A 62 5.32 -0.53 -7.46
N MET A 63 5.70 -1.05 -6.30
CA MET A 63 4.96 -0.88 -5.06
C MET A 63 5.70 0.03 -4.08
N VAL A 64 4.97 0.73 -3.23
CA VAL A 64 5.54 1.50 -2.11
C VAL A 64 4.81 1.21 -0.81
N TYR A 65 5.54 1.16 0.30
CA TYR A 65 4.93 1.30 1.62
C TYR A 65 4.91 2.78 1.99
N TYR A 66 3.70 3.31 2.13
CA TYR A 66 3.41 4.68 2.54
C TYR A 66 3.06 4.69 4.02
N ARG A 67 3.97 5.20 4.86
CA ARG A 67 3.77 5.28 6.31
C ARG A 67 2.74 6.36 6.62
N ALA A 68 1.53 5.96 7.00
CA ALA A 68 0.38 6.86 7.15
C ALA A 68 0.63 7.98 8.17
N TRP A 69 1.40 7.71 9.23
CA TRP A 69 1.77 8.71 10.25
C TRP A 69 2.77 9.77 9.76
N ARG A 70 3.23 9.66 8.51
CA ARG A 70 4.04 10.66 7.80
C ARG A 70 3.24 11.46 6.78
N ASP A 71 1.95 11.19 6.62
CA ASP A 71 1.06 12.04 5.81
C ASP A 71 0.84 13.39 6.48
N VAL A 72 0.82 14.46 5.68
CA VAL A 72 0.51 15.84 6.12
C VAL A 72 -0.78 15.98 6.94
N THR A 73 -1.72 15.04 6.81
CA THR A 73 -2.98 15.02 7.57
C THR A 73 -2.95 14.21 8.85
N MET A 74 -1.97 13.33 9.06
CA MET A 74 -1.82 12.55 10.29
C MET A 74 -0.82 13.21 11.24
N LYS A 75 -1.22 14.33 11.84
CA LYS A 75 -0.32 15.17 12.65
C LYS A 75 -0.17 14.67 14.09
N GLY A 76 1.08 14.59 14.56
CA GLY A 76 1.40 14.25 15.95
C GLY A 76 1.05 12.82 16.36
N VAL A 77 0.82 11.93 15.39
CA VAL A 77 0.58 10.51 15.63
C VAL A 77 1.87 9.74 15.44
N ASN A 78 2.15 8.79 16.33
CA ASN A 78 3.33 7.91 16.27
C ASN A 78 4.67 8.67 16.09
N THR A 79 4.81 9.85 16.69
CA THR A 79 6.02 10.66 16.55
C THR A 79 6.19 11.65 17.68
N ASP A 80 7.44 11.84 18.10
CA ASP A 80 7.88 12.91 18.99
C ASP A 80 8.79 13.92 18.27
N LEU A 81 8.88 13.84 16.94
CA LEU A 81 9.74 14.72 16.15
C LEU A 81 9.16 16.14 16.07
N PRO A 82 10.04 17.16 15.98
CA PRO A 82 9.61 18.55 16.01
C PRO A 82 9.03 19.04 14.67
N ASP A 83 9.32 18.35 13.58
CA ASP A 83 9.01 18.79 12.22
C ASP A 83 7.62 18.32 11.78
N ASP A 84 6.97 19.15 10.96
CA ASP A 84 5.74 18.76 10.29
C ASP A 84 6.02 17.68 9.23
N ASN A 85 5.04 16.80 9.06
CA ASN A 85 4.97 15.88 7.93
C ASN A 85 4.94 16.65 6.60
N TRP A 86 5.64 16.14 5.57
CA TRP A 86 5.80 16.86 4.31
C TRP A 86 5.03 16.23 3.13
N ILE A 87 4.78 14.92 3.16
CA ILE A 87 4.25 14.18 2.02
C ILE A 87 2.73 14.02 2.13
N SER A 88 2.06 14.05 0.99
CA SER A 88 0.67 13.62 0.83
C SER A 88 0.58 12.50 -0.20
N MET A 89 -0.52 11.74 -0.18
CA MET A 89 -0.75 10.74 -1.23
C MET A 89 -0.91 11.36 -2.64
N TYR A 90 -1.13 12.69 -2.76
CA TYR A 90 -1.09 13.37 -4.05
C TYR A 90 0.32 13.46 -4.65
N ASP A 91 1.36 13.38 -3.82
CA ASP A 91 2.76 13.50 -4.23
C ASP A 91 3.33 12.18 -4.77
N ILE A 92 2.59 11.07 -4.63
CA ILE A 92 2.98 9.75 -5.14
C ILE A 92 3.24 9.85 -6.66
N PRO A 93 4.45 9.54 -7.15
CA PRO A 93 4.80 9.73 -8.56
C PRO A 93 4.09 8.72 -9.48
N TYR A 94 4.03 9.04 -10.77
CA TYR A 94 3.62 8.08 -11.80
C TYR A 94 4.60 6.91 -11.88
N GLY A 95 4.08 5.74 -12.28
CA GLY A 95 4.83 4.49 -12.37
C GLY A 95 4.82 3.65 -11.09
N ILE A 96 4.15 4.13 -10.03
CA ILE A 96 3.72 3.30 -8.89
C ILE A 96 2.34 2.76 -9.21
N ASP A 97 2.15 1.45 -9.04
CA ASP A 97 0.90 0.74 -9.32
C ASP A 97 0.21 0.27 -8.04
N VAL A 98 0.96 0.13 -6.95
CA VAL A 98 0.45 -0.36 -5.66
C VAL A 98 0.99 0.49 -4.52
N VAL A 99 0.10 0.89 -3.61
CA VAL A 99 0.47 1.61 -2.39
C VAL A 99 -0.02 0.80 -1.20
N ASN A 100 0.92 0.27 -0.42
CA ASN A 100 0.61 -0.26 0.89
C ASN A 100 0.46 0.91 1.87
N VAL A 101 -0.76 1.13 2.35
CA VAL A 101 -1.08 2.13 3.37
C VAL A 101 -0.68 1.57 4.73
N PHE A 102 0.59 1.73 5.05
CA PHE A 102 1.21 1.20 6.26
C PHE A 102 0.88 2.11 7.45
N SER A 103 -0.05 1.69 8.30
CA SER A 103 -0.58 2.54 9.37
C SER A 103 -0.48 1.89 10.73
N TYR A 104 0.16 2.61 11.66
CA TYR A 104 0.18 2.31 13.08
C TYR A 104 -0.28 3.55 13.86
N VAL A 105 -1.32 3.37 14.69
CA VAL A 105 -1.88 4.43 15.53
C VAL A 105 -1.76 3.98 16.98
N PRO A 106 -0.88 4.61 17.78
CA PRO A 106 -0.77 4.33 19.20
C PRO A 106 -2.11 4.54 19.91
N SER A 107 -2.38 3.73 20.92
CA SER A 107 -3.62 3.84 21.71
C SER A 107 -3.74 5.22 22.34
N GLY A 108 -4.91 5.85 22.18
CA GLY A 108 -5.19 7.22 22.64
C GLY A 108 -4.91 8.31 21.60
N GLN A 109 -4.36 7.96 20.42
CA GLN A 109 -4.09 8.88 19.32
C GLN A 109 -5.09 8.75 18.16
N GLU A 110 -6.15 7.94 18.31
CA GLU A 110 -7.11 7.62 17.24
C GLU A 110 -7.81 8.86 16.69
N ALA A 111 -8.20 9.80 17.58
CA ALA A 111 -8.83 11.05 17.17
C ALA A 111 -7.89 11.95 16.34
N ALA A 112 -6.58 11.92 16.62
CA ALA A 112 -5.58 12.67 15.86
C ALA A 112 -5.27 12.00 14.51
N ALA A 113 -5.46 10.67 14.40
CA ALA A 113 -5.30 9.92 13.16
C ALA A 113 -6.52 10.01 12.23
N GLN A 114 -7.72 10.27 12.77
CA GLN A 114 -8.98 10.28 12.01
C GLN A 114 -8.97 11.18 10.75
N PRO A 115 -8.39 12.40 10.75
CA PRO A 115 -8.38 13.25 9.56
C PRO A 115 -7.68 12.60 8.34
N PHE A 116 -6.67 11.75 8.57
CA PHE A 116 -6.05 11.00 7.49
C PHE A 116 -6.99 9.96 6.90
N TYR A 117 -7.69 9.17 7.74
CA TYR A 117 -8.60 8.14 7.25
C TYR A 117 -9.81 8.72 6.53
N ASP A 118 -10.32 9.87 7.00
CA ASP A 118 -11.40 10.59 6.33
C ASP A 118 -10.95 11.02 4.92
N LYS A 119 -9.76 11.63 4.81
CA LYS A 119 -9.19 12.08 3.53
C LYS A 119 -8.77 10.93 2.62
N LEU A 120 -8.24 9.85 3.18
CA LEU A 120 -7.91 8.61 2.47
C LEU A 120 -9.14 8.13 1.70
N LYS A 121 -10.27 8.05 2.39
CA LYS A 121 -11.52 7.54 1.82
C LYS A 121 -12.21 8.52 0.86
N SER A 122 -12.25 9.80 1.20
CA SER A 122 -13.02 10.79 0.41
C SER A 122 -12.25 11.29 -0.81
N ASP A 123 -10.92 11.37 -0.73
CA ASP A 123 -10.11 12.14 -1.66
C ASP A 123 -8.95 11.31 -2.25
N TYR A 124 -8.07 10.77 -1.40
CA TYR A 124 -6.84 10.11 -1.88
C TYR A 124 -7.12 8.82 -2.65
N ALA A 125 -8.00 7.95 -2.15
CA ALA A 125 -8.34 6.71 -2.83
C ALA A 125 -8.96 6.98 -4.21
N PRO A 126 -10.02 7.81 -4.36
CA PRO A 126 -10.54 8.17 -5.69
C PRO A 126 -9.47 8.75 -6.63
N TYR A 127 -8.59 9.62 -6.13
CA TYR A 127 -7.51 10.21 -6.93
C TYR A 127 -6.50 9.18 -7.42
N LEU A 128 -6.06 8.26 -6.57
CA LEU A 128 -5.10 7.22 -6.92
C LEU A 128 -5.72 6.14 -7.80
N HIS A 129 -6.98 5.77 -7.55
CA HIS A 129 -7.75 4.86 -8.40
C HIS A 129 -7.91 5.39 -9.83
N ALA A 130 -8.14 6.70 -9.99
CA ALA A 130 -8.20 7.33 -11.31
C ALA A 130 -6.87 7.24 -12.09
N ARG A 131 -5.76 6.97 -11.39
CA ARG A 131 -4.43 6.72 -11.96
C ARG A 131 -4.13 5.22 -12.14
N GLY A 132 -5.07 4.34 -11.82
CA GLY A 132 -4.92 2.89 -11.90
C GLY A 132 -4.20 2.25 -10.69
N ILE A 133 -3.96 3.01 -9.63
CA ILE A 133 -3.23 2.53 -8.45
C ILE A 133 -4.15 1.71 -7.54
N LYS A 134 -3.67 0.60 -7.00
CA LYS A 134 -4.35 -0.16 -5.93
C LYS A 134 -3.84 0.23 -4.56
N LEU A 135 -4.76 0.34 -3.60
CA LEU A 135 -4.43 0.59 -2.21
C LEU A 135 -4.61 -0.68 -1.39
N VAL A 136 -3.54 -1.11 -0.74
CA VAL A 136 -3.51 -2.32 0.09
C VAL A 136 -3.14 -1.98 1.53
N ARG A 137 -3.40 -2.90 2.46
CA ARG A 137 -2.98 -2.79 3.85
C ARG A 137 -2.23 -4.03 4.32
N GLY A 138 -1.04 -3.81 4.88
CA GLY A 138 -0.29 -4.84 5.62
C GLY A 138 -1.05 -5.33 6.85
N LEU A 139 -1.17 -6.64 6.98
CA LEU A 139 -1.77 -7.35 8.11
C LEU A 139 -0.77 -8.37 8.65
N ASP A 140 -0.47 -8.27 9.95
CA ASP A 140 0.39 -9.24 10.64
C ASP A 140 -0.19 -10.65 10.52
N TYR A 141 0.60 -11.56 9.97
CA TYR A 141 0.24 -12.96 9.78
C TYR A 141 -0.20 -13.61 11.09
N SER A 142 0.57 -13.45 12.18
CA SER A 142 0.25 -14.12 13.44
C SER A 142 -0.98 -13.50 14.09
N GLY A 143 -1.04 -12.18 14.16
CA GLY A 143 -2.09 -11.42 14.82
C GLY A 143 -3.44 -11.48 14.12
N VAL A 144 -3.49 -11.55 12.79
CA VAL A 144 -4.76 -11.58 12.04
C VAL A 144 -5.06 -12.99 11.51
N MET A 145 -4.14 -13.62 10.77
CA MET A 145 -4.46 -14.90 10.11
C MET A 145 -4.58 -16.07 11.10
N VAL A 146 -3.90 -15.99 12.24
CA VAL A 146 -3.86 -17.09 13.22
C VAL A 146 -4.59 -16.72 14.51
N ASP A 147 -4.06 -15.79 15.30
CA ASP A 147 -4.59 -15.48 16.63
C ASP A 147 -5.86 -14.62 16.58
N GLY A 148 -6.00 -13.81 15.54
CA GLY A 148 -7.22 -13.08 15.21
C GLY A 148 -8.38 -14.03 14.97
N PHE A 149 -8.18 -15.07 14.14
CA PHE A 149 -9.20 -16.11 13.92
C PHE A 149 -9.53 -16.85 15.21
N LYS A 150 -8.52 -17.30 15.98
CA LYS A 150 -8.74 -18.00 17.27
C LYS A 150 -9.57 -17.17 18.24
N THR A 151 -9.30 -15.87 18.32
CA THR A 151 -10.03 -14.96 19.20
C THR A 151 -11.46 -14.73 18.70
N TRP A 152 -11.62 -14.50 17.40
CA TRP A 152 -12.93 -14.29 16.78
C TRP A 152 -13.83 -15.52 16.94
N ILE A 153 -13.32 -16.73 16.67
CA ILE A 153 -14.12 -17.96 16.77
C ILE A 153 -14.50 -18.30 18.23
N ALA A 154 -13.63 -17.97 19.19
CA ALA A 154 -13.94 -18.10 20.61
C ALA A 154 -15.08 -17.17 21.05
N GLN A 155 -15.17 -15.97 20.49
CA GLN A 155 -16.29 -15.05 20.72
C GLN A 155 -17.62 -15.59 20.18
N GLN A 156 -17.58 -16.47 19.18
CA GLN A 156 -18.74 -17.20 18.67
C GLN A 156 -19.09 -18.44 19.52
N GLY A 157 -18.39 -18.67 20.64
CA GLY A 157 -18.58 -19.84 21.49
C GLY A 157 -18.07 -21.15 20.90
N LYS A 158 -17.19 -21.07 19.89
CA LYS A 158 -16.57 -22.20 19.18
C LYS A 158 -15.06 -22.23 19.44
N ASN A 159 -14.37 -23.22 18.89
CA ASN A 159 -12.91 -23.29 18.85
C ASN A 159 -12.44 -23.70 17.45
N VAL A 160 -11.14 -23.67 17.21
CA VAL A 160 -10.55 -24.02 15.91
C VAL A 160 -10.94 -25.45 15.47
N ASP A 161 -10.93 -26.42 16.39
CA ASP A 161 -11.23 -27.83 16.08
C ASP A 161 -12.68 -28.06 15.65
N SER A 162 -13.58 -27.13 15.98
CA SER A 162 -15.01 -27.17 15.61
C SER A 162 -15.38 -26.17 14.52
N ALA A 163 -14.41 -25.40 14.01
CA ALA A 163 -14.63 -24.43 12.97
C ALA A 163 -15.00 -25.11 11.65
N THR A 164 -16.00 -24.57 10.97
CA THR A 164 -16.47 -25.00 9.66
C THR A 164 -15.95 -24.06 8.58
N GLU A 165 -16.06 -24.45 7.30
CA GLU A 165 -15.77 -23.55 6.18
C GLU A 165 -16.55 -22.22 6.28
N SER A 166 -17.82 -22.28 6.70
CA SER A 166 -18.64 -21.08 6.90
C SER A 166 -18.12 -20.16 8.02
N ASP A 167 -17.39 -20.69 9.00
CA ASP A 167 -16.78 -19.89 10.05
C ASP A 167 -15.55 -19.14 9.52
N TYR A 168 -14.74 -19.78 8.68
CA TYR A 168 -13.62 -19.12 7.99
C TYR A 168 -14.11 -18.08 6.99
N ASP A 169 -15.17 -18.36 6.24
CA ASP A 169 -15.78 -17.40 5.33
C ASP A 169 -16.31 -16.17 6.07
N ALA A 170 -17.01 -16.37 7.19
CA ALA A 170 -17.50 -15.26 8.02
C ALA A 170 -16.34 -14.45 8.64
N TYR A 171 -15.23 -15.10 9.00
CA TYR A 171 -14.04 -14.40 9.46
C TYR A 171 -13.36 -13.61 8.33
N ALA A 172 -13.28 -14.15 7.12
CA ALA A 172 -12.75 -13.45 5.95
C ALA A 172 -13.57 -12.18 5.63
N ASP A 173 -14.90 -12.26 5.69
CA ASP A 173 -15.79 -11.09 5.57
C ASP A 173 -15.49 -10.05 6.66
N HIS A 174 -15.32 -10.49 7.90
CA HIS A 174 -14.97 -9.62 9.01
C HIS A 174 -13.61 -8.92 8.81
N VAL A 175 -12.59 -9.63 8.34
CA VAL A 175 -11.26 -9.08 8.05
C VAL A 175 -11.35 -8.04 6.93
N ILE A 176 -12.05 -8.35 5.84
CA ILE A 176 -12.23 -7.42 4.71
C ILE A 176 -12.99 -6.17 5.13
N GLU A 177 -14.08 -6.30 5.88
CA GLU A 177 -14.82 -5.15 6.38
C GLU A 177 -13.94 -4.27 7.29
N THR A 178 -13.24 -4.91 8.24
CA THR A 178 -12.47 -4.22 9.28
C THR A 178 -11.24 -3.51 8.72
N TYR A 179 -10.50 -4.17 7.81
CA TYR A 179 -9.18 -3.71 7.42
C TYR A 179 -9.09 -3.15 6.01
N MET A 180 -10.07 -3.44 5.14
CA MET A 180 -10.04 -3.06 3.73
C MET A 180 -11.17 -2.06 3.39
N THR A 181 -12.43 -2.49 3.38
CA THR A 181 -13.50 -1.67 2.82
C THR A 181 -13.93 -0.51 3.73
N SER A 182 -13.88 -0.67 5.05
CA SER A 182 -14.27 0.41 5.98
C SER A 182 -13.39 1.66 5.82
N VAL A 183 -12.12 1.46 5.49
CA VAL A 183 -11.09 2.50 5.29
C VAL A 183 -10.86 2.88 3.83
N GLY A 184 -11.63 2.33 2.89
CA GLY A 184 -11.60 2.72 1.48
C GLY A 184 -10.44 2.13 0.66
N LEU A 185 -10.00 0.92 1.02
CA LEU A 185 -8.94 0.19 0.34
C LEU A 185 -9.49 -0.94 -0.55
N ASP A 186 -8.63 -1.50 -1.39
CA ASP A 186 -9.00 -2.46 -2.44
C ASP A 186 -8.22 -3.78 -2.33
N GLY A 187 -7.32 -3.89 -1.36
CA GLY A 187 -6.56 -5.11 -1.17
C GLY A 187 -5.93 -5.25 0.20
N LEU A 188 -5.36 -6.43 0.42
CA LEU A 188 -4.68 -6.81 1.64
C LEU A 188 -3.28 -7.33 1.30
N ASP A 189 -2.36 -7.13 2.23
CA ASP A 189 -1.00 -7.64 2.18
C ASP A 189 -0.74 -8.43 3.46
N ILE A 190 -0.37 -9.71 3.35
CA ILE A 190 -0.09 -10.55 4.51
C ILE A 190 1.39 -10.43 4.85
N ASP A 191 1.69 -9.68 5.91
CA ASP A 191 3.03 -9.49 6.44
C ASP A 191 3.45 -10.72 7.25
N MET A 192 4.30 -11.56 6.66
CA MET A 192 4.81 -12.79 7.26
C MET A 192 6.31 -12.70 7.54
N GLU A 193 6.64 -12.54 8.82
CA GLU A 193 8.01 -12.51 9.33
C GLU A 193 8.24 -13.45 10.52
N THR A 194 7.44 -14.51 10.62
CA THR A 194 7.42 -15.43 11.78
C THR A 194 7.71 -16.88 11.39
N PHE A 195 7.82 -17.78 12.37
CA PHE A 195 8.03 -19.22 12.15
C PHE A 195 6.90 -20.04 12.77
N PRO A 196 5.67 -19.98 12.20
CA PRO A 196 4.53 -20.69 12.74
C PRO A 196 4.72 -22.22 12.67
N ASP A 197 4.13 -22.94 13.63
CA ASP A 197 4.09 -24.40 13.58
C ASP A 197 3.02 -24.92 12.59
N ALA A 198 2.98 -26.25 12.42
CA ALA A 198 2.05 -26.88 11.48
C ALA A 198 0.56 -26.63 11.79
N ALA A 199 0.20 -26.47 13.07
CA ALA A 199 -1.19 -26.20 13.45
C ALA A 199 -1.55 -24.74 13.14
N GLN A 200 -0.64 -23.80 13.35
CA GLN A 200 -0.81 -22.40 12.97
C GLN A 200 -0.89 -22.24 11.45
N VAL A 201 -0.06 -22.96 10.68
CA VAL A 201 -0.14 -23.00 9.21
C VAL A 201 -1.49 -23.54 8.73
N ALA A 202 -2.00 -24.60 9.36
CA ALA A 202 -3.31 -25.14 8.97
C ALA A 202 -4.45 -24.13 9.18
N ILE A 203 -4.37 -23.28 10.20
CA ILE A 203 -5.36 -22.22 10.45
C ILE A 203 -5.26 -21.13 9.38
N SER A 204 -4.05 -20.60 9.14
CA SER A 204 -3.84 -19.54 8.16
C SER A 204 -4.19 -19.99 6.75
N ASP A 205 -3.91 -21.24 6.38
CA ASP A 205 -4.26 -21.79 5.06
C ASP A 205 -5.78 -21.66 4.81
N GLN A 206 -6.61 -21.96 5.82
CA GLN A 206 -8.06 -21.84 5.71
C GLN A 206 -8.51 -20.37 5.67
N VAL A 207 -7.93 -19.50 6.50
CA VAL A 207 -8.25 -18.06 6.50
C VAL A 207 -7.87 -17.40 5.16
N ILE A 208 -6.66 -17.64 4.67
CA ILE A 208 -6.17 -17.10 3.40
C ILE A 208 -6.99 -17.64 2.23
N THR A 209 -7.32 -18.93 2.22
CA THR A 209 -8.19 -19.52 1.19
C THR A 209 -9.58 -18.86 1.20
N ALA A 210 -10.14 -18.59 2.38
CA ALA A 210 -11.43 -17.90 2.50
C ALA A 210 -11.36 -16.43 2.04
N LEU A 211 -10.27 -15.73 2.32
CA LEU A 211 -10.01 -14.37 1.79
C LEU A 211 -9.89 -14.37 0.27
N ALA A 212 -9.18 -15.35 -0.30
CA ALA A 212 -8.94 -15.46 -1.74
C ALA A 212 -10.22 -15.66 -2.57
N LYS A 213 -11.32 -16.10 -1.95
CA LYS A 213 -12.65 -16.13 -2.60
C LYS A 213 -13.18 -14.72 -2.91
N ARG A 214 -12.69 -13.70 -2.20
CA ARG A 214 -13.22 -12.33 -2.20
C ARG A 214 -12.25 -11.30 -2.78
N ILE A 215 -10.94 -11.55 -2.66
CA ILE A 215 -9.89 -10.68 -3.16
C ILE A 215 -8.79 -11.45 -3.91
N GLY A 216 -8.08 -10.73 -4.78
CA GLY A 216 -6.97 -11.28 -5.55
C GLY A 216 -7.41 -12.22 -6.69
N PRO A 217 -6.48 -13.02 -7.24
CA PRO A 217 -6.64 -13.71 -8.52
C PRO A 217 -7.70 -14.82 -8.53
N LYS A 218 -8.13 -15.28 -7.35
CA LYS A 218 -9.14 -16.34 -7.20
C LYS A 218 -10.54 -15.80 -6.91
N SER A 219 -10.69 -14.48 -6.79
CA SER A 219 -11.98 -13.82 -6.55
C SER A 219 -12.80 -13.67 -7.84
N ASP A 220 -14.07 -13.29 -7.69
CA ASP A 220 -14.92 -12.91 -8.82
C ASP A 220 -14.54 -11.54 -9.44
N ASN A 221 -13.57 -10.82 -8.84
CA ASN A 221 -13.11 -9.50 -9.29
C ASN A 221 -11.58 -9.36 -9.21
N PRO A 222 -10.82 -10.18 -9.97
CA PRO A 222 -9.36 -10.26 -9.85
C PRO A 222 -8.65 -8.96 -10.25
N GLU A 223 -9.21 -8.19 -11.19
CA GLU A 223 -8.64 -6.89 -11.61
C GLU A 223 -9.05 -5.74 -10.67
N GLY A 224 -10.10 -5.94 -9.89
CA GLY A 224 -10.64 -4.91 -9.00
C GLY A 224 -9.97 -4.86 -7.64
N THR A 225 -9.39 -5.98 -7.20
CA THR A 225 -8.81 -6.13 -5.87
C THR A 225 -7.36 -6.60 -5.94
N MET A 226 -6.66 -6.62 -4.81
CA MET A 226 -5.29 -7.12 -4.74
C MET A 226 -5.04 -7.94 -3.48
N PHE A 227 -4.31 -9.04 -3.61
CA PHE A 227 -3.90 -9.85 -2.48
C PHE A 227 -2.41 -10.15 -2.56
N LEU A 228 -1.64 -9.61 -1.61
CA LEU A 228 -0.19 -9.72 -1.55
C LEU A 228 0.26 -10.61 -0.40
N TYR A 229 1.42 -11.22 -0.57
CA TYR A 229 2.15 -11.92 0.48
C TYR A 229 3.51 -11.26 0.66
N ASP A 230 3.69 -10.54 1.75
CA ASP A 230 4.94 -9.87 2.11
C ASP A 230 5.74 -10.73 3.09
N THR A 231 7.07 -10.80 2.90
CA THR A 231 7.93 -11.62 3.74
C THR A 231 9.40 -11.29 3.60
N ASN A 232 10.17 -11.56 4.66
CA ASN A 232 11.64 -11.50 4.64
C ASN A 232 12.31 -12.91 4.67
N GLY A 233 11.50 -13.97 4.77
CA GLY A 233 11.95 -15.32 5.13
C GLY A 233 12.09 -16.29 3.95
N SER A 234 12.81 -17.39 4.19
CA SER A 234 12.87 -18.56 3.27
C SER A 234 12.05 -19.75 3.76
N TYR A 235 11.36 -19.60 4.89
CA TYR A 235 10.45 -20.61 5.43
C TYR A 235 9.10 -20.53 4.71
N THR A 236 8.90 -21.41 3.73
CA THR A 236 7.74 -21.35 2.81
C THR A 236 6.54 -22.17 3.26
N ALA A 237 6.55 -22.81 4.43
CA ALA A 237 5.40 -23.63 4.85
C ALA A 237 4.09 -22.84 4.94
N PRO A 238 4.08 -21.57 5.40
CA PRO A 238 2.88 -20.71 5.43
C PRO A 238 2.40 -20.22 4.07
N PHE A 239 3.24 -20.38 3.04
CA PHE A 239 2.98 -19.87 1.70
C PHE A 239 2.61 -20.98 0.72
N LYS A 240 3.31 -22.11 0.77
CA LYS A 240 3.28 -23.14 -0.28
C LYS A 240 1.86 -23.62 -0.64
N ASN A 241 0.96 -23.77 0.33
CA ASN A 241 -0.38 -24.32 0.14
C ASN A 241 -1.38 -23.29 -0.38
N VAL A 242 -1.05 -22.00 -0.27
CA VAL A 242 -1.91 -20.86 -0.62
C VAL A 242 -1.24 -19.95 -1.65
N SER A 243 -0.14 -20.38 -2.26
CA SER A 243 0.65 -19.59 -3.22
C SER A 243 -0.14 -19.10 -4.43
N ASP A 244 -1.17 -19.84 -4.84
CA ASP A 244 -2.07 -19.47 -5.93
C ASP A 244 -3.09 -18.37 -5.57
N CYS A 245 -3.19 -18.02 -4.28
CA CYS A 245 -4.11 -17.01 -3.77
C CYS A 245 -3.60 -15.57 -3.95
N PHE A 246 -2.32 -15.38 -4.28
CA PHE A 246 -1.68 -14.06 -4.28
C PHE A 246 -1.34 -13.57 -5.68
N ASP A 247 -1.45 -12.25 -5.86
CA ASP A 247 -1.01 -11.54 -7.06
C ASP A 247 0.53 -11.51 -7.12
N TYR A 248 1.17 -11.07 -6.03
CA TYR A 248 2.62 -10.98 -5.91
C TYR A 248 3.13 -11.45 -4.54
N VAL A 249 4.40 -11.85 -4.53
CA VAL A 249 5.21 -11.99 -3.31
C VAL A 249 6.11 -10.77 -3.19
N ALA A 250 5.86 -9.93 -2.19
CA ALA A 250 6.71 -8.81 -1.83
C ALA A 250 7.83 -9.32 -0.90
N TYR A 251 9.04 -9.49 -1.42
CA TYR A 251 10.16 -10.00 -0.64
C TYR A 251 11.04 -8.90 -0.07
N GLN A 252 10.99 -8.68 1.24
CA GLN A 252 11.82 -7.72 1.95
C GLN A 252 13.28 -8.20 2.01
N GLN A 253 14.18 -7.44 1.41
CA GLN A 253 15.60 -7.78 1.34
C GLN A 253 16.51 -6.64 1.78
N TYR A 254 16.05 -5.83 2.73
CA TYR A 254 16.73 -4.64 3.20
C TYR A 254 18.20 -4.90 3.55
N GLY A 255 19.05 -3.97 3.12
CA GLY A 255 20.50 -4.00 3.31
C GLY A 255 21.21 -5.10 2.52
N SER A 256 20.61 -5.57 1.43
CA SER A 256 21.16 -6.64 0.60
C SER A 256 21.08 -6.32 -0.89
N ASP A 257 21.98 -6.94 -1.63
CA ASP A 257 22.14 -6.83 -3.08
C ASP A 257 21.33 -7.92 -3.83
N SER A 258 21.51 -7.93 -5.16
CA SER A 258 20.91 -8.88 -6.08
C SER A 258 21.28 -10.35 -5.81
N ASN A 259 22.38 -10.63 -5.08
CA ASN A 259 22.69 -12.01 -4.68
C ASN A 259 21.67 -12.57 -3.69
N ARG A 260 21.09 -11.72 -2.83
CA ARG A 260 19.97 -12.14 -1.96
C ARG A 260 18.69 -12.29 -2.78
N THR A 261 18.43 -11.38 -3.72
CA THR A 261 17.30 -11.48 -4.65
C THR A 261 17.30 -12.83 -5.38
N ALA A 262 18.42 -13.22 -5.97
CA ALA A 262 18.57 -14.48 -6.69
C ALA A 262 18.24 -15.71 -5.82
N LYS A 263 18.74 -15.75 -4.58
CA LYS A 263 18.51 -16.85 -3.65
C LYS A 263 17.05 -16.93 -3.20
N ALA A 264 16.44 -15.77 -2.95
CA ALA A 264 15.05 -15.68 -2.54
C ALA A 264 14.13 -16.08 -3.70
N ALA A 265 14.31 -15.51 -4.89
CA ALA A 265 13.54 -15.87 -6.08
C ALA A 265 13.58 -17.39 -6.34
N ALA A 266 14.77 -18.01 -6.32
CA ALA A 266 14.92 -19.47 -6.48
C ALA A 266 14.17 -20.30 -5.41
N THR A 267 13.92 -19.75 -4.22
CA THR A 267 13.12 -20.41 -3.18
C THR A 267 11.63 -20.39 -3.53
N TYR A 268 11.14 -19.28 -4.09
CA TYR A 268 9.72 -19.08 -4.41
C TYR A 268 9.32 -19.58 -5.80
N GLU A 269 10.26 -19.70 -6.74
CA GLU A 269 10.04 -20.24 -8.11
C GLU A 269 9.43 -21.65 -8.13
N GLN A 270 9.49 -22.39 -7.02
CA GLN A 270 8.82 -23.69 -6.87
C GLN A 270 7.29 -23.58 -6.79
N PHE A 271 6.76 -22.38 -6.53
CA PHE A 271 5.34 -22.13 -6.25
C PHE A 271 4.73 -21.04 -7.13
N ILE A 272 5.54 -20.07 -7.59
CA ILE A 272 5.10 -18.94 -8.41
C ILE A 272 6.00 -18.74 -9.63
N ASP A 273 5.47 -18.10 -10.67
CA ASP A 273 6.29 -17.57 -11.77
C ASP A 273 7.15 -16.40 -11.28
N SER A 274 8.33 -16.21 -11.86
CA SER A 274 9.23 -15.12 -11.49
C SER A 274 8.59 -13.73 -11.68
N THR A 275 7.63 -13.59 -12.61
CA THR A 275 6.86 -12.35 -12.80
C THR A 275 5.94 -12.01 -11.63
N LYS A 276 5.82 -12.88 -10.61
CA LYS A 276 5.10 -12.60 -9.36
C LYS A 276 6.02 -12.24 -8.20
N PHE A 277 7.32 -12.40 -8.35
CA PHE A 277 8.29 -12.12 -7.28
C PHE A 277 8.75 -10.66 -7.35
N VAL A 278 8.57 -9.90 -6.28
CA VAL A 278 8.83 -8.46 -6.20
C VAL A 278 9.81 -8.21 -5.04
N PRO A 279 11.13 -8.12 -5.27
CA PRO A 279 12.07 -7.75 -4.22
C PRO A 279 11.84 -6.32 -3.75
N GLY A 280 12.18 -6.02 -2.49
CA GLY A 280 12.08 -4.67 -1.98
C GLY A 280 13.21 -4.22 -1.07
N LEU A 281 13.40 -2.90 -1.12
CA LEU A 281 14.43 -2.14 -0.43
C LEU A 281 13.77 -1.09 0.46
N THR A 282 14.55 -0.39 1.26
CA THR A 282 14.02 0.59 2.21
C THR A 282 14.85 1.87 2.27
N PHE A 283 14.17 2.99 2.51
CA PHE A 283 14.84 4.22 2.89
C PHE A 283 15.12 4.30 4.40
N PRO A 284 16.16 5.04 4.82
CA PRO A 284 16.42 5.31 6.24
C PRO A 284 15.23 5.98 6.97
N GLU A 285 14.65 5.26 7.93
CA GLU A 285 13.65 5.80 8.84
C GLU A 285 14.29 6.74 9.87
N GLU A 286 13.63 7.86 10.14
CA GLU A 286 13.91 8.70 11.29
C GLU A 286 13.74 7.93 12.60
N GLY A 287 14.57 8.26 13.60
CA GLY A 287 14.52 7.63 14.93
C GLY A 287 14.97 6.17 14.99
N ASP A 288 15.14 5.47 13.86
CA ASP A 288 15.73 4.14 13.87
C ASP A 288 17.21 4.28 14.24
N MET A 289 17.62 3.79 15.42
CA MET A 289 19.01 3.80 15.86
C MET A 289 19.71 2.44 15.68
N ASN A 290 18.96 1.42 15.28
CA ASN A 290 19.38 0.02 15.37
C ASN A 290 19.56 -0.61 13.97
N ASN A 291 18.69 -0.29 13.02
CA ASN A 291 18.78 -0.86 11.67
C ASN A 291 19.45 0.13 10.72
N ARG A 292 20.49 -0.34 10.04
CA ARG A 292 21.28 0.44 9.08
C ARG A 292 21.42 -0.37 7.79
N TRP A 293 20.38 -0.32 6.97
CA TRP A 293 20.28 -1.10 5.74
C TRP A 293 21.24 -0.59 4.66
N ASN A 294 21.32 0.74 4.51
CA ASN A 294 22.17 1.42 3.52
C ASN A 294 21.82 1.05 2.07
N ASP A 295 20.52 0.90 1.77
CA ASP A 295 20.09 0.58 0.40
C ASP A 295 20.24 1.77 -0.56
N ALA A 296 20.06 2.99 -0.07
CA ALA A 296 20.13 4.23 -0.84
C ALA A 296 21.45 5.00 -0.64
N THR A 297 22.60 4.34 -0.84
CA THR A 297 23.92 4.97 -0.72
C THR A 297 24.29 5.74 -1.97
N GLU A 298 24.75 6.98 -1.82
CA GLU A 298 25.30 7.74 -2.95
C GLU A 298 26.74 7.31 -3.30
N PRO A 299 27.09 7.30 -4.61
CA PRO A 299 26.24 7.62 -5.76
C PRO A 299 25.22 6.51 -6.09
N TYR A 300 24.07 6.86 -6.69
CA TYR A 300 22.99 5.90 -7.02
C TYR A 300 23.46 4.62 -7.70
N LEU A 301 24.44 4.72 -8.61
CA LEU A 301 24.97 3.56 -9.35
C LEU A 301 25.71 2.54 -8.47
N ASP A 302 26.13 2.93 -7.28
CA ASP A 302 26.79 2.07 -6.30
C ASP A 302 25.81 1.56 -5.22
N SER A 303 24.52 1.90 -5.34
CA SER A 303 23.48 1.57 -4.35
C SER A 303 22.80 0.22 -4.62
N HIS A 304 22.19 -0.37 -3.57
CA HIS A 304 21.32 -1.52 -3.76
C HIS A 304 20.09 -1.18 -4.63
N PHE A 305 19.60 0.08 -4.58
CA PHE A 305 18.50 0.51 -5.46
C PHE A 305 18.83 0.31 -6.94
N TYR A 306 20.03 0.68 -7.39
CA TYR A 306 20.43 0.48 -8.77
C TYR A 306 20.60 -1.01 -9.10
N ASP A 307 21.32 -1.74 -8.25
CA ASP A 307 21.62 -3.16 -8.45
C ASP A 307 20.34 -4.01 -8.52
N VAL A 308 19.44 -3.86 -7.55
CA VAL A 308 18.21 -4.66 -7.45
C VAL A 308 17.17 -4.26 -8.50
N ALA A 309 17.04 -2.96 -8.81
CA ALA A 309 16.15 -2.52 -9.89
C ALA A 309 16.60 -3.08 -11.24
N SER A 310 17.91 -3.05 -11.51
CA SER A 310 18.50 -3.62 -12.73
C SER A 310 18.32 -5.14 -12.76
N TYR A 311 18.61 -5.83 -11.65
CA TYR A 311 18.43 -7.27 -11.55
C TYR A 311 16.97 -7.69 -11.80
N SER A 312 16.02 -6.97 -11.21
CA SER A 312 14.59 -7.23 -11.37
C SER A 312 14.16 -7.16 -12.84
N TYR A 313 14.62 -6.13 -13.55
CA TYR A 313 14.37 -5.98 -14.98
C TYR A 313 15.05 -7.10 -15.80
N ASP A 314 16.35 -7.29 -15.63
CA ASP A 314 17.17 -8.23 -16.41
C ASP A 314 16.73 -9.69 -16.23
N HIS A 315 16.17 -10.05 -15.07
CA HIS A 315 15.70 -11.40 -14.76
C HIS A 315 14.18 -11.56 -14.88
N ASN A 316 13.51 -10.57 -15.49
CA ASN A 316 12.08 -10.60 -15.74
C ASN A 316 11.23 -10.84 -14.47
N LEU A 317 11.65 -10.32 -13.31
CA LEU A 317 10.89 -10.42 -12.07
C LEU A 317 9.61 -9.58 -12.12
N GLY A 318 8.73 -9.70 -11.13
CA GLY A 318 7.46 -8.96 -11.09
C GLY A 318 7.57 -7.45 -10.97
N GLY A 319 8.75 -6.95 -10.60
CA GLY A 319 9.05 -5.53 -10.44
C GLY A 319 9.84 -5.27 -9.16
N MET A 320 9.56 -4.18 -8.45
CA MET A 320 10.24 -3.87 -7.18
C MET A 320 9.30 -3.14 -6.22
N PHE A 321 9.58 -3.18 -4.93
CA PHE A 321 8.96 -2.27 -3.98
C PHE A 321 9.94 -1.50 -3.11
N VAL A 322 9.47 -0.40 -2.53
CA VAL A 322 10.26 0.41 -1.60
C VAL A 322 9.47 0.71 -0.34
N TYR A 323 10.08 0.45 0.82
CA TYR A 323 9.54 0.83 2.11
C TYR A 323 9.98 2.25 2.52
N ALA A 324 9.11 2.92 3.29
CA ALA A 324 9.28 4.30 3.77
C ALA A 324 9.44 5.34 2.64
N LEU A 325 8.52 5.38 1.69
CA LEU A 325 8.54 6.33 0.55
C LEU A 325 8.76 7.79 0.98
N ASP A 326 8.18 8.18 2.12
CA ASP A 326 8.28 9.52 2.68
C ASP A 326 9.73 9.93 3.04
N ARG A 327 10.66 8.96 3.02
CA ARG A 327 12.09 9.12 3.34
C ARG A 327 12.99 9.05 2.11
N ASP A 328 12.44 9.17 0.91
CA ASP A 328 13.25 9.18 -0.33
C ASP A 328 14.42 10.19 -0.24
N GLY A 329 15.62 9.68 -0.47
CA GLY A 329 16.86 10.47 -0.47
C GLY A 329 17.37 10.85 0.92
N ARG A 330 16.83 10.27 2.00
CA ARG A 330 17.38 10.42 3.36
C ARG A 330 18.54 9.46 3.60
N THR A 331 19.40 9.83 4.53
CA THR A 331 20.55 9.04 5.01
C THR A 331 20.38 8.68 6.49
N TYR A 332 21.34 7.96 7.06
CA TYR A 332 21.44 7.74 8.51
C TYR A 332 22.28 8.81 9.24
N SER A 333 22.46 10.00 8.65
CA SER A 333 23.08 11.12 9.36
C SER A 333 22.21 11.51 10.57
N ASP A 334 22.83 12.04 11.63
CA ASP A 334 22.11 12.51 12.83
C ASP A 334 20.98 13.48 12.48
N ASP A 335 21.23 14.34 11.49
CA ASP A 335 20.27 15.33 11.01
C ASP A 335 19.08 14.68 10.29
N ASP A 336 19.30 13.67 9.43
CA ASP A 336 18.17 12.94 8.83
C ASP A 336 17.45 12.05 9.85
N LEU A 337 18.14 11.49 10.83
CA LEU A 337 17.54 10.66 11.88
C LEU A 337 16.65 11.47 12.84
N ALA A 338 16.97 12.73 13.06
CA ALA A 338 16.27 13.61 13.99
C ALA A 338 15.22 14.51 13.33
N HIS A 339 15.13 14.52 11.99
CA HIS A 339 14.26 15.46 11.27
C HIS A 339 13.45 14.86 10.13
N ILE A 340 12.27 15.46 9.91
CA ILE A 340 11.44 15.23 8.72
C ILE A 340 11.76 16.31 7.69
N LYS A 341 12.03 15.90 6.45
CA LYS A 341 12.46 16.81 5.38
C LYS A 341 11.75 16.51 4.07
N PRO A 342 11.34 17.54 3.31
CA PRO A 342 10.78 17.33 1.98
C PRO A 342 11.72 16.58 1.04
N SER A 343 11.14 15.78 0.14
CA SER A 343 11.85 15.11 -0.94
C SER A 343 11.19 15.38 -2.28
N ASN A 344 11.97 15.31 -3.36
CA ASN A 344 11.46 15.32 -4.73
C ASN A 344 11.18 13.90 -5.27
N LEU A 345 11.34 12.87 -4.43
CA LEU A 345 11.13 11.46 -4.74
C LEU A 345 12.03 10.94 -5.89
N ILE A 346 13.25 11.47 -6.01
CA ILE A 346 14.12 11.19 -7.15
C ILE A 346 14.64 9.74 -7.13
N TRP A 347 14.90 9.16 -5.96
CA TRP A 347 15.38 7.78 -5.86
C TRP A 347 14.31 6.80 -6.33
N THR A 348 13.08 6.97 -5.87
CA THR A 348 11.92 6.18 -6.30
C THR A 348 11.65 6.36 -7.79
N LYS A 349 11.63 7.59 -8.32
CA LYS A 349 11.44 7.83 -9.76
C LYS A 349 12.52 7.16 -10.62
N THR A 350 13.77 7.21 -10.16
CA THR A 350 14.90 6.59 -10.87
C THR A 350 14.79 5.06 -10.83
N ALA A 351 14.40 4.49 -9.68
CA ALA A 351 14.18 3.06 -9.53
C ALA A 351 13.00 2.52 -10.34
N ILE A 352 11.90 3.28 -10.46
CA ILE A 352 10.78 2.97 -11.35
C ILE A 352 11.30 2.86 -12.79
N ALA A 353 11.99 3.90 -13.26
CA ALA A 353 12.55 3.92 -14.61
C ALA A 353 13.48 2.73 -14.85
N GLN A 354 14.39 2.44 -13.91
CA GLN A 354 15.36 1.36 -14.02
C GLN A 354 14.70 -0.03 -14.03
N SER A 355 13.78 -0.30 -13.10
CA SER A 355 13.11 -1.61 -12.98
C SER A 355 12.09 -1.89 -14.09
N GLN A 356 11.62 -0.84 -14.78
CA GLN A 356 10.76 -0.96 -15.95
C GLN A 356 11.53 -0.96 -17.28
N GLY A 357 12.87 -0.92 -17.24
CA GLY A 357 13.71 -0.98 -18.44
C GLY A 357 13.79 0.31 -19.22
N MET A 358 13.44 1.46 -18.63
CA MET A 358 13.61 2.75 -19.28
C MET A 358 15.09 3.00 -19.54
N SER A 359 15.46 3.09 -20.82
CA SER A 359 16.84 3.40 -21.18
C SER A 359 17.24 4.79 -20.66
N LEU A 360 18.53 4.98 -20.36
CA LEU A 360 19.06 6.30 -19.98
C LEU A 360 18.75 7.37 -21.04
N GLU A 361 18.71 6.98 -22.31
CA GLU A 361 18.33 7.87 -23.41
C GLU A 361 16.86 8.31 -23.27
N ASN A 362 15.94 7.38 -23.06
CA ASN A 362 14.52 7.68 -22.86
C ASN A 362 14.30 8.51 -21.59
N ALA A 363 15.01 8.20 -20.49
CA ALA A 363 14.95 8.98 -19.27
C ALA A 363 15.42 10.43 -19.50
N LYS A 364 16.52 10.63 -20.25
CA LYS A 364 16.99 11.97 -20.63
C LYS A 364 16.00 12.69 -21.53
N GLN A 365 15.38 12.00 -22.48
CA GLN A 365 14.36 12.59 -23.36
C GLN A 365 13.13 13.04 -22.56
N ALA A 366 12.65 12.20 -21.62
CA ALA A 366 11.53 12.55 -20.73
C ALA A 366 11.87 13.75 -19.82
N ALA A 367 13.08 13.76 -19.24
CA ALA A 367 13.55 14.88 -18.42
C ALA A 367 13.66 16.19 -19.23
N ASN A 368 14.22 16.13 -20.44
CA ASN A 368 14.30 17.29 -21.33
C ASN A 368 12.91 17.78 -21.74
N HIS A 369 11.98 16.87 -22.08
CA HIS A 369 10.59 17.22 -22.38
C HIS A 369 9.91 17.93 -21.20
N PHE A 370 10.13 17.45 -19.97
CA PHE A 370 9.64 18.12 -18.77
C PHE A 370 10.24 19.52 -18.59
N LEU A 371 11.56 19.67 -18.72
CA LEU A 371 12.24 20.97 -18.63
C LEU A 371 11.73 21.94 -19.70
N ASP A 372 11.52 21.46 -20.93
CA ASP A 372 10.94 22.24 -22.01
C ASP A 372 9.51 22.68 -21.65
N ARG A 373 8.66 21.78 -21.13
CA ARG A 373 7.31 22.13 -20.64
C ARG A 373 7.34 23.19 -19.55
N MET A 374 8.23 23.04 -18.57
CA MET A 374 8.40 23.99 -17.47
C MET A 374 8.90 25.36 -17.98
N SER A 375 9.63 25.39 -19.10
CA SER A 375 10.04 26.65 -19.73
C SER A 375 8.85 27.45 -20.31
N TYR A 376 7.75 26.78 -20.67
CA TYR A 376 6.51 27.40 -21.15
C TYR A 376 5.56 27.83 -20.02
N THR A 377 5.74 27.32 -18.80
CA THR A 377 5.05 27.83 -17.61
C THR A 377 5.74 29.11 -17.12
N LYS A 378 5.48 30.25 -17.77
CA LYS A 378 5.89 31.58 -17.25
C LYS A 378 5.11 31.94 -15.98
N ASP A 379 5.81 32.63 -15.08
CA ASP A 379 5.39 33.32 -13.84
C ASP A 379 4.01 32.95 -13.30
N VAL A 380 3.99 31.97 -12.41
CA VAL A 380 2.87 31.75 -11.48
C VAL A 380 2.61 33.06 -10.72
N PRO A 381 1.41 33.65 -10.79
CA PRO A 381 1.06 34.86 -10.04
C PRO A 381 1.37 34.70 -8.55
N ALA A 382 1.88 35.76 -7.92
CA ALA A 382 2.29 35.74 -6.51
C ALA A 382 1.19 35.25 -5.53
N GLU A 383 -0.07 35.34 -5.94
CA GLU A 383 -1.24 34.91 -5.20
C GLU A 383 -1.34 33.38 -5.03
N THR A 384 -0.66 32.58 -5.88
CA THR A 384 -0.66 31.11 -5.76
C THR A 384 0.44 30.58 -4.83
N ARG A 385 1.29 31.45 -4.26
CA ARG A 385 2.36 31.06 -3.31
C ARG A 385 1.98 31.14 -1.83
N GLN A 386 0.75 31.55 -1.48
CA GLN A 386 0.30 31.56 -0.10
C GLN A 386 -0.48 30.30 0.25
N THR A 387 0.20 29.16 0.33
CA THR A 387 -0.05 28.07 1.32
C THR A 387 0.98 26.96 1.18
N VAL A 388 2.27 27.31 1.12
CA VAL A 388 3.35 26.48 1.69
C VAL A 388 4.47 27.46 2.05
N ALA A 389 4.53 27.84 3.31
CA ALA A 389 5.66 28.53 3.93
C ALA A 389 6.01 27.76 5.20
#